data_AF-A0A949YRK3-F1
#
_entry.id   AF-A0A949YRK3-F1
#
_cell.length_a   1.000
_cell.length_b   1.000
_cell.length_c   1.000
_cell.angle_alpha   90.00
_cell.angle_beta   90.00
_cell.angle_gamma   90.00
#
_symmetry.space_group_name_H-M   'P 1'
#
loop_
_entity.id
_entity.type
_entity.pdbx_description
1 polymer ?
#
loop_
_entity_poly.entity_id
_entity_poly.type
_entity_poly.pdbx_seq_one_letter_code
_entity_poly.pdbx_strand_id
1 'polypeptide(L)'
;MTKKITIALGALLWLVAAGPAVTLAADFFVYPRQGQSVEQQERDTWECRAWATNTTGFDPAARPRAVTPPPIQQAPRGGALTGAAGGAGLGAGLGAITGGNAGRGAAIGAVGGGLLGAMRRNDQVRQNDFANQQWQQQNVAHHEANRSAWTRAVAACLSGRGYTVK
;
A
#
# COMPACT_ATOMS: atom_id res chain seq x y z
N MET A 1 -21.52 61.31 21.03
CA MET A 1 -21.13 60.75 19.72
C MET A 1 -21.69 59.33 19.61
N THR A 2 -22.81 59.18 18.92
CA THR A 2 -23.61 57.95 18.76
C THR A 2 -23.21 57.20 17.48
N LYS A 3 -22.76 55.94 17.59
CA LYS A 3 -22.48 55.07 16.42
C LYS A 3 -23.65 54.08 16.21
N LYS A 4 -24.48 54.45 15.22
CA LYS A 4 -25.26 53.65 14.23
C LYS A 4 -25.26 52.13 14.46
N ILE A 5 -26.37 51.52 14.89
CA ILE A 5 -27.56 51.10 14.10
C ILE A 5 -27.22 50.11 12.97
N THR A 6 -27.40 48.83 13.33
CA THR A 6 -28.09 47.77 12.58
C THR A 6 -28.04 47.78 11.04
N ILE A 7 -27.30 46.81 10.49
CA ILE A 7 -27.56 46.15 9.20
C ILE A 7 -27.64 44.65 9.55
N ALA A 8 -28.84 44.15 9.86
CA ALA A 8 -29.68 43.38 8.95
C ALA A 8 -28.91 42.21 8.31
N LEU A 9 -28.98 41.00 8.87
CA LEU A 9 -29.95 39.97 8.47
C LEU A 9 -30.03 39.83 6.94
N GLY A 10 -29.30 38.87 6.38
CA GLY A 10 -29.61 38.38 5.02
C GLY A 10 -28.41 37.96 4.19
N ALA A 11 -27.69 36.90 4.58
CA ALA A 11 -27.00 35.98 3.66
C ALA A 11 -26.36 34.80 4.43
N LEU A 12 -27.12 34.22 5.36
CA LEU A 12 -26.74 32.97 6.02
C LEU A 12 -27.59 31.86 5.40
N LEU A 13 -27.25 31.41 4.19
CA LEU A 13 -27.58 30.06 3.68
C LEU A 13 -26.92 29.82 2.31
N TRP A 14 -25.65 29.40 2.32
CA TRP A 14 -25.14 28.49 1.29
C TRP A 14 -24.70 27.21 2.01
N LEU A 15 -25.68 26.53 2.59
CA LEU A 15 -25.56 25.12 2.96
C LEU A 15 -25.73 24.32 1.67
N VAL A 16 -24.67 24.26 0.86
CA VAL A 16 -24.55 23.21 -0.14
C VAL A 16 -24.43 21.92 0.66
N ALA A 17 -25.54 21.20 0.77
CA ALA A 17 -25.54 19.82 1.19
C ALA A 17 -24.76 19.03 0.13
N ALA A 18 -23.44 18.99 0.26
CA ALA A 18 -22.62 17.93 -0.30
C ALA A 18 -22.97 16.68 0.51
N GLY A 19 -24.10 16.06 0.18
CA GLY A 19 -24.34 14.68 0.57
C GLY A 19 -23.14 13.85 0.10
N PRO A 20 -22.70 12.84 0.86
CA PRO A 20 -21.71 11.92 0.32
C PRO A 20 -22.29 11.34 -0.96
N ALA A 21 -21.74 11.70 -2.10
CA ALA A 21 -21.89 10.91 -3.30
C ALA A 21 -21.24 9.57 -2.94
N VAL A 22 -22.06 8.62 -2.49
CA VAL A 22 -21.68 7.22 -2.44
C VAL A 22 -21.52 6.84 -3.90
N THR A 23 -20.35 7.13 -4.46
CA THR A 23 -19.91 6.52 -5.70
C THR A 23 -19.76 5.04 -5.38
N LEU A 24 -20.85 4.29 -5.56
CA LEU A 24 -20.78 2.86 -5.75
C LEU A 24 -19.92 2.69 -7.00
N ALA A 25 -18.61 2.52 -6.81
CA ALA A 25 -17.70 2.11 -7.87
C ALA A 25 -18.19 0.74 -8.34
N ALA A 26 -19.11 0.76 -9.30
CA ALA A 26 -19.71 -0.43 -9.84
C ALA A 26 -18.69 -1.02 -10.81
N ASP A 27 -18.04 -2.10 -10.38
CA ASP A 27 -17.13 -2.90 -11.22
C ASP A 27 -17.85 -3.63 -12.36
N PHE A 28 -19.16 -3.43 -12.49
CA PHE A 28 -20.02 -4.11 -13.41
C PHE A 28 -21.22 -3.23 -13.77
N PHE A 29 -21.72 -3.38 -14.99
CA PHE A 29 -22.91 -2.72 -15.49
C PHE A 29 -24.10 -3.67 -15.42
N VAL A 30 -25.21 -3.20 -14.85
CA VAL A 30 -26.43 -3.99 -14.68
C VAL A 30 -27.52 -3.42 -15.58
N TYR A 31 -28.09 -4.26 -16.45
CA TYR A 31 -29.17 -3.87 -17.35
C TYR A 31 -30.42 -4.75 -17.14
N PRO A 32 -31.59 -4.17 -16.82
CA PRO A 32 -32.83 -4.92 -16.65
C PRO A 32 -33.31 -5.51 -17.98
N ARG A 33 -33.80 -6.75 -17.98
CA ARG A 33 -34.32 -7.42 -19.21
C ARG A 33 -35.83 -7.67 -19.18
N GLN A 34 -36.47 -7.56 -18.01
CA GLN A 34 -37.84 -8.00 -17.79
C GLN A 34 -38.75 -6.86 -17.29
N GLY A 35 -38.39 -5.61 -17.60
CA GLY A 35 -39.15 -4.44 -17.16
C GLY A 35 -39.03 -4.17 -15.66
N GLN A 36 -37.93 -4.60 -15.01
CA GLN A 36 -37.69 -4.29 -13.60
C GLN A 36 -37.59 -2.76 -13.40
N SER A 37 -38.25 -2.24 -12.36
CA SER A 37 -38.15 -0.81 -12.01
C SER A 37 -36.76 -0.47 -11.45
N VAL A 38 -36.44 0.82 -11.40
CA VAL A 38 -35.18 1.30 -10.83
C VAL A 38 -35.07 0.87 -9.36
N GLU A 39 -36.15 1.00 -8.60
CA GLU A 39 -36.19 0.62 -7.18
C GLU A 39 -36.01 -0.89 -7.00
N GLN A 40 -36.56 -1.70 -7.89
CA GLN A 40 -36.33 -3.15 -7.88
C GLN A 40 -34.88 -3.48 -8.21
N GLN A 41 -34.30 -2.82 -9.22
CA GLN A 41 -32.90 -3.00 -9.59
C GLN A 41 -31.93 -2.62 -8.46
N GLU A 42 -32.20 -1.53 -7.74
CA GLU A 42 -31.39 -1.12 -6.61
C GLU A 42 -31.45 -2.14 -5.46
N ARG A 43 -32.66 -2.61 -5.10
CA ARG A 43 -32.84 -3.67 -4.10
C ARG A 43 -32.13 -4.95 -4.50
N ASP A 44 -32.34 -5.43 -5.72
CA ASP A 44 -31.74 -6.66 -6.23
C ASP A 44 -30.21 -6.57 -6.27
N THR A 45 -29.67 -5.42 -6.68
CA THR A 45 -28.23 -5.17 -6.69
C THR A 45 -27.66 -5.19 -5.28
N TRP A 46 -28.36 -4.58 -4.31
CA TRP A 46 -27.92 -4.58 -2.92
C TRP A 46 -27.93 -5.99 -2.33
N GLU A 47 -29.00 -6.75 -2.53
CA GLU A 47 -29.13 -8.12 -2.04
C GLU A 47 -28.07 -9.04 -2.67
N CYS A 48 -27.85 -8.94 -3.98
CA CYS A 48 -26.83 -9.75 -4.66
C CYS A 48 -25.40 -9.39 -4.24
N ARG A 49 -25.12 -8.12 -3.91
CA ARG A 49 -23.83 -7.73 -3.31
C ARG A 49 -23.64 -8.31 -1.93
N ALA A 50 -24.67 -8.24 -1.07
CA ALA A 50 -24.63 -8.83 0.26
C ALA A 50 -24.42 -10.35 0.20
N TRP A 51 -25.16 -11.03 -0.70
CA TRP A 51 -24.99 -12.45 -0.95
C TRP A 51 -23.58 -12.80 -1.45
N ALA A 52 -23.04 -12.03 -2.40
CA ALA A 52 -21.69 -12.23 -2.91
C ALA A 52 -20.64 -12.09 -1.81
N THR A 53 -20.75 -11.05 -0.97
CA THR A 53 -19.85 -10.85 0.18
C THR A 53 -19.91 -12.02 1.15
N ASN A 54 -21.10 -12.52 1.49
CA ASN A 54 -21.25 -13.68 2.37
C ASN A 54 -20.68 -14.97 1.74
N THR A 55 -20.81 -15.13 0.42
CA THR A 55 -20.38 -16.33 -0.29
C THR A 55 -18.88 -16.37 -0.53
N THR A 56 -18.26 -15.23 -0.85
CA THR A 56 -16.82 -15.16 -1.15
C THR A 56 -15.96 -14.80 0.06
N GLY A 57 -16.57 -14.28 1.13
CA GLY A 57 -15.85 -13.73 2.28
C GLY A 57 -15.07 -12.44 1.96
N PHE A 58 -15.30 -11.85 0.78
CA PHE A 58 -14.63 -10.62 0.32
C PHE A 58 -15.65 -9.49 0.19
N ASP A 59 -15.32 -8.33 0.77
CA ASP A 59 -16.09 -7.10 0.64
C ASP A 59 -15.23 -6.02 -0.04
N PRO A 60 -15.54 -5.61 -1.30
CA PRO A 60 -14.81 -4.55 -1.97
C PRO A 60 -15.03 -3.16 -1.36
N ALA A 61 -16.11 -2.96 -0.59
CA ALA A 61 -16.41 -1.71 0.09
C ALA A 61 -15.74 -1.61 1.47
N ALA A 62 -15.21 -2.73 1.99
CA ALA A 62 -14.45 -2.71 3.24
C ALA A 62 -13.19 -1.86 3.06
N ARG A 63 -12.87 -1.04 4.07
CA ARG A 63 -11.62 -0.28 4.08
C ARG A 63 -10.45 -1.27 3.94
N PRO A 64 -9.54 -1.08 2.97
CA PRO A 64 -8.37 -1.94 2.83
C PRO A 64 -7.66 -2.01 4.17
N ARG A 65 -7.53 -3.21 4.73
CA ARG A 65 -6.63 -3.41 5.87
C ARG A 65 -5.23 -3.17 5.33
N ALA A 66 -4.48 -2.28 5.98
CA ALA A 66 -3.08 -2.06 5.65
C ALA A 66 -2.34 -3.39 5.82
N VAL A 67 -2.06 -4.08 4.72
CA VAL A 67 -1.20 -5.25 4.76
C VAL A 67 0.19 -4.71 5.02
N THR A 68 0.80 -5.12 6.14
CA THR A 68 2.13 -4.62 6.49
C THR A 68 3.15 -5.42 5.69
N PRO A 69 4.12 -4.77 5.01
CA PRO A 69 5.19 -5.50 4.33
C PRO A 69 5.97 -6.36 5.33
N PRO A 70 6.62 -7.46 4.89
CA PRO A 70 7.41 -8.32 5.76
C PRO A 70 8.50 -7.51 6.47
N PRO A 71 8.89 -7.91 7.70
CA PRO A 71 9.87 -7.17 8.49
C PRO A 71 11.20 -7.05 7.73
N ILE A 72 11.62 -5.81 7.51
CA ILE A 72 12.88 -5.48 6.86
C ILE A 72 14.02 -5.92 7.81
N GLN A 73 14.93 -6.76 7.33
CA GLN A 73 16.16 -7.05 8.07
C GLN A 73 17.02 -5.79 8.06
N GLN A 74 16.92 -4.98 9.11
CA GLN A 74 17.70 -3.76 9.25
C GLN A 74 19.16 -4.13 9.50
N ALA A 75 20.05 -3.78 8.58
CA ALA A 75 21.47 -3.75 8.88
C ALA A 75 21.69 -2.81 10.09
N PRO A 76 22.56 -3.17 11.06
CA PRO A 76 22.89 -2.28 12.16
C PRO A 76 23.25 -0.89 11.62
N ARG A 77 22.74 0.18 12.26
CA ARG A 77 22.85 1.60 11.84
C ARG A 77 24.27 2.14 11.60
N GLY A 78 25.32 1.32 11.72
CA GLY A 78 26.72 1.68 11.50
C GLY A 78 27.38 1.13 10.23
N GLY A 79 26.72 0.36 9.36
CA GLY A 79 27.36 -0.52 8.36
C GLY A 79 28.59 0.01 7.57
N ALA A 80 28.59 1.27 7.12
CA ALA A 80 29.75 1.84 6.40
C ALA A 80 30.85 2.36 7.35
N LEU A 81 30.47 3.00 8.47
CA LEU A 81 31.40 3.50 9.49
C LEU A 81 31.99 2.36 10.34
N THR A 82 31.17 1.38 10.72
CA THR A 82 31.59 0.14 11.39
C THR A 82 32.42 -0.74 10.45
N GLY A 83 32.13 -0.75 9.14
CA GLY A 83 32.95 -1.42 8.13
C GLY A 83 34.33 -0.77 8.00
N ALA A 84 34.38 0.57 7.95
CA ALA A 84 35.64 1.31 7.91
C ALA A 84 36.44 1.21 9.22
N ALA A 85 35.80 1.39 10.39
CA ALA A 85 36.47 1.28 11.68
C ALA A 85 36.95 -0.16 11.98
N GLY A 86 36.12 -1.17 11.67
CA GLY A 86 36.49 -2.58 11.78
C GLY A 86 37.60 -2.98 10.83
N GLY A 87 37.56 -2.48 9.58
CA GLY A 87 38.63 -2.68 8.60
C GLY A 87 39.93 -1.99 9.01
N ALA A 88 39.87 -0.79 9.60
CA ALA A 88 41.03 -0.06 10.09
C ALA A 88 41.72 -0.79 11.25
N GLY A 89 40.96 -1.33 12.20
CA GLY A 89 41.50 -2.10 13.31
C GLY A 89 42.22 -3.38 12.84
N LEU A 90 41.60 -4.12 11.92
CA LEU A 90 42.19 -5.34 11.34
C LEU A 90 43.42 -5.04 10.46
N GLY A 91 43.39 -3.96 9.68
CA GLY A 91 44.51 -3.52 8.85
C GLY A 91 45.69 -2.96 9.65
N ALA A 92 45.44 -2.32 10.79
CA ALA A 92 46.48 -1.84 11.70
C ALA A 92 47.26 -2.99 12.35
N GLY A 93 46.54 -4.05 12.77
CA GLY A 93 47.14 -5.25 13.34
C GLY A 93 48.09 -5.94 12.37
N LEU A 94 47.66 -6.19 11.12
CA LEU A 94 48.50 -6.82 10.10
C LEU A 94 49.72 -5.98 9.70
N GLY A 95 49.58 -4.65 9.62
CA GLY A 95 50.69 -3.75 9.27
C GLY A 95 51.82 -3.75 10.31
N ALA A 96 51.50 -3.88 11.61
CA ALA A 96 52.50 -3.95 12.67
C ALA A 96 53.24 -5.30 12.71
N ILE A 97 52.58 -6.39 12.33
CA ILE A 97 53.16 -7.76 12.36
C ILE A 97 54.13 -7.95 11.18
N THR A 98 53.93 -7.27 10.05
CA THR A 98 54.80 -7.36 8.87
C THR A 98 55.89 -6.28 8.81
N GLY A 99 56.17 -5.57 9.91
CA GLY A 99 57.21 -4.53 9.98
C GLY A 99 56.86 -3.20 9.29
N GLY A 100 55.58 -2.93 9.01
CA GLY A 100 55.10 -1.69 8.41
C GLY A 100 54.46 -0.73 9.43
N ASN A 101 54.21 0.52 9.00
CA ASN A 101 53.55 1.51 9.85
C ASN A 101 52.07 1.16 10.07
N ALA A 102 51.68 0.94 11.33
CA ALA A 102 50.31 0.62 11.73
C ALA A 102 49.27 1.62 11.17
N GLY A 103 49.61 2.91 11.09
CA GLY A 103 48.73 3.94 10.51
C GLY A 103 48.46 3.77 9.01
N ARG A 104 49.42 3.21 8.24
CA ARG A 104 49.25 2.95 6.80
C ARG A 104 48.36 1.73 6.57
N GLY A 105 48.54 0.67 7.37
CA GLY A 105 47.66 -0.51 7.37
C GLY A 105 46.25 -0.19 7.84
N ALA A 106 46.11 0.70 8.82
CA ALA A 106 44.82 1.21 9.29
C ALA A 106 44.08 2.00 8.20
N ALA A 107 44.77 2.90 7.50
CA ALA A 107 44.16 3.69 6.42
C ALA A 107 43.68 2.80 5.25
N ILE A 108 44.50 1.81 4.85
CA ILE A 108 44.14 0.85 3.79
C ILE A 108 42.94 0.00 4.22
N GLY A 109 42.95 -0.52 5.45
CA GLY A 109 41.84 -1.28 6.02
C GLY A 109 40.56 -0.46 6.17
N ALA A 110 40.66 0.84 6.47
CA ALA A 110 39.51 1.75 6.58
C ALA A 110 38.81 1.97 5.24
N VAL A 111 39.59 2.23 4.18
CA VAL A 111 39.05 2.42 2.84
C VAL A 111 38.46 1.11 2.31
N GLY A 112 39.19 0.00 2.45
CA GLY A 112 38.71 -1.31 2.01
C GLY A 112 37.47 -1.77 2.76
N GLY A 113 37.45 -1.63 4.09
CA GLY A 113 36.31 -1.97 4.94
C GLY A 113 35.09 -1.07 4.70
N GLY A 114 35.30 0.21 4.41
CA GLY A 114 34.23 1.14 4.04
C GLY A 114 33.56 0.78 2.72
N LEU A 115 34.34 0.42 1.70
CA LEU A 115 33.84 -0.02 0.40
C LEU A 115 33.12 -1.37 0.48
N LEU A 116 33.68 -2.35 1.18
CA LEU A 116 33.03 -3.66 1.40
C LEU A 116 31.74 -3.52 2.21
N GLY A 117 31.72 -2.65 3.21
CA GLY A 117 30.51 -2.29 3.96
C GLY A 117 29.45 -1.64 3.07
N ALA A 118 29.85 -0.74 2.17
CA ALA A 118 28.95 -0.10 1.20
C ALA A 118 28.37 -1.12 0.19
N MET A 119 29.19 -2.04 -0.32
CA MET A 119 28.74 -3.11 -1.23
C MET A 119 27.74 -4.04 -0.55
N ARG A 120 28.01 -4.49 0.69
CA ARG A 120 27.09 -5.34 1.46
C ARG A 120 25.76 -4.63 1.75
N ARG A 121 25.80 -3.33 2.05
CA ARG A 121 24.59 -2.52 2.23
C ARG A 121 23.77 -2.44 0.94
N ASN A 122 24.43 -2.20 -0.19
CA ASN A 122 23.75 -2.14 -1.50
C ASN A 122 23.11 -3.49 -1.86
N ASP A 123 23.79 -4.60 -1.55
CA ASP A 123 23.23 -5.93 -1.77
C ASP A 123 22.00 -6.18 -0.90
N GLN A 124 22.07 -5.83 0.37
CA GLN A 124 20.95 -5.94 1.29
C GLN A 124 19.75 -5.06 0.89
N VAL A 125 19.99 -3.85 0.38
CA VAL A 125 18.93 -3.00 -0.20
C VAL A 125 18.29 -3.69 -1.40
N ARG A 126 19.07 -4.24 -2.33
CA ARG A 126 18.52 -4.96 -3.50
C ARG A 126 17.71 -6.20 -3.11
N GLN A 127 18.16 -6.96 -2.12
CA GLN A 127 17.41 -8.10 -1.59
C GLN A 127 16.08 -7.66 -0.96
N ASN A 128 16.09 -6.58 -0.18
CA ASN A 128 14.89 -6.00 0.41
C ASN A 128 13.94 -5.47 -0.67
N ASP A 129 14.45 -4.80 -1.70
CA ASP A 129 13.65 -4.28 -2.81
C ASP A 129 12.98 -5.41 -3.58
N PHE A 130 13.71 -6.50 -3.88
CA PHE A 130 13.14 -7.68 -4.52
C PHE A 130 12.02 -8.30 -3.67
N ALA A 131 12.26 -8.50 -2.37
CA ALA A 131 11.25 -9.03 -1.46
C ALA A 131 10.01 -8.12 -1.37
N ASN A 132 10.21 -6.81 -1.35
CA ASN A 132 9.12 -5.83 -1.28
C ASN A 132 8.32 -5.79 -2.60
N GLN A 133 8.98 -5.86 -3.75
CA GLN A 133 8.33 -5.93 -5.07
C GLN A 133 7.51 -7.22 -5.19
N GLN A 134 8.08 -8.37 -4.83
CA GLN A 134 7.40 -9.65 -4.87
C GLN A 134 6.17 -9.65 -3.96
N TRP A 135 6.29 -9.09 -2.75
CA TRP A 135 5.17 -8.95 -1.83
C TRP A 135 4.06 -8.06 -2.42
N GLN A 136 4.40 -6.91 -3.02
CA GLN A 136 3.40 -6.04 -3.65
C GLN A 136 2.64 -6.77 -4.77
N GLN A 137 3.33 -7.51 -5.64
CA GLN A 137 2.72 -8.28 -6.71
C GLN A 137 1.75 -9.34 -6.18
N GLN A 138 2.15 -10.08 -5.14
CA GLN A 138 1.30 -11.11 -4.53
C GLN A 138 0.04 -10.52 -3.89
N ASN A 139 0.16 -9.38 -3.20
CA ASN A 139 -1.00 -8.73 -2.60
C ASN A 139 -1.97 -8.23 -3.67
N VAL A 140 -1.48 -7.58 -4.73
CA VAL A 140 -2.33 -7.12 -5.84
C VAL A 140 -3.03 -8.30 -6.50
N ALA A 141 -2.30 -9.37 -6.82
CA ALA A 141 -2.89 -10.57 -7.44
C ALA A 141 -3.95 -11.24 -6.54
N HIS A 142 -3.69 -11.33 -5.23
CA HIS A 142 -4.66 -11.87 -4.28
C HIS A 142 -5.91 -10.99 -4.16
N HIS A 143 -5.74 -9.66 -4.10
CA HIS A 143 -6.87 -8.73 -4.08
C HIS A 143 -7.69 -8.81 -5.37
N GLU A 144 -7.03 -8.89 -6.53
CA GLU A 144 -7.69 -9.02 -7.83
C GLU A 144 -8.46 -10.35 -7.96
N ALA A 145 -7.87 -11.46 -7.51
CA ALA A 145 -8.53 -12.77 -7.51
C ALA A 145 -9.82 -12.74 -6.69
N ASN A 146 -9.78 -12.21 -5.47
CA ASN A 146 -10.95 -12.09 -4.61
C ASN A 146 -12.01 -11.13 -5.17
N ARG A 147 -11.57 -10.00 -5.75
CA ARG A 147 -12.47 -9.06 -6.44
C ARG A 147 -13.17 -9.74 -7.61
N SER A 148 -12.43 -10.48 -8.44
CA SER A 148 -13.00 -11.20 -9.59
C SER A 148 -13.99 -12.30 -9.16
N ALA A 149 -13.74 -12.97 -8.04
CA ALA A 149 -14.65 -13.97 -7.50
C ALA A 149 -15.95 -13.32 -7.01
N TRP A 150 -15.85 -12.18 -6.33
CA TRP A 150 -17.00 -11.41 -5.86
C TRP A 150 -17.81 -10.84 -7.03
N THR A 151 -17.18 -10.25 -8.05
CA THR A 151 -17.91 -9.71 -9.22
C THR A 151 -18.63 -10.82 -9.99
N ARG A 152 -18.01 -12.00 -10.17
CA ARG A 152 -18.68 -13.17 -10.76
C ARG A 152 -19.87 -13.65 -9.95
N ALA A 153 -19.77 -13.63 -8.61
CA ALA A 153 -20.89 -13.98 -7.74
C ALA A 153 -22.05 -12.98 -7.91
N VAL A 154 -21.77 -11.68 -7.86
CA VAL A 154 -22.82 -10.66 -8.10
C VAL A 154 -23.48 -10.84 -9.46
N ALA A 155 -22.67 -11.07 -10.51
CA ALA A 155 -23.17 -11.30 -11.85
C ALA A 155 -24.07 -12.54 -11.95
N ALA A 156 -23.71 -13.65 -11.30
CA ALA A 156 -24.50 -14.86 -11.27
C ALA A 156 -25.86 -14.65 -10.59
N CYS A 157 -25.88 -13.98 -9.43
CA CYS A 157 -27.10 -13.67 -8.69
C CYS A 157 -28.06 -12.79 -9.51
N LEU A 158 -27.53 -11.69 -10.07
CA LEU A 158 -28.31 -10.76 -10.89
C LEU A 158 -28.80 -11.40 -12.20
N SER A 159 -27.97 -12.24 -12.81
CA SER A 159 -28.37 -13.00 -14.01
C SER A 159 -29.53 -13.96 -13.71
N GLY A 160 -29.53 -14.60 -12.54
CA GLY A 160 -30.66 -15.42 -12.06
C GLY A 160 -31.95 -14.61 -11.85
N ARG A 161 -31.86 -13.31 -11.58
CA ARG A 161 -32.98 -12.38 -11.44
C ARG A 161 -33.38 -11.68 -12.75
N GLY A 162 -32.82 -12.12 -13.88
CA GLY A 162 -33.18 -11.58 -15.20
C GLY A 162 -32.51 -10.25 -15.53
N TYR A 163 -31.34 -9.96 -14.97
CA TYR A 163 -30.49 -8.85 -15.39
C TYR A 163 -29.40 -9.33 -16.35
N THR A 164 -28.94 -8.45 -17.24
CA THR A 164 -27.68 -8.63 -17.94
C THR A 164 -26.59 -7.93 -17.13
N VAL A 165 -25.49 -8.63 -16.84
CA VAL A 165 -24.34 -8.05 -16.13
C VAL A 165 -23.11 -8.12 -17.03
N LYS A 166 -22.34 -7.03 -17.09
CA LYS A 166 -21.12 -6.89 -17.90
C LYS A 166 -20.00 -6.22 -17.13
#